data_AF-A0A0R3RH44-F1
#
_entry.id   AF-A0A0R3RH44-F1
#
_cell.length_a   1.000
_cell.length_b   1.000
_cell.length_c   1.000
_cell.angle_alpha   90.00
_cell.angle_beta   90.00
_cell.angle_gamma   90.00
#
_symmetry.space_group_name_H-M   'P 1'
#
loop_
_entity.id
_entity.type
_entity.pdbx_description
1 polymer ?
#
loop_
_entity_poly.entity_id
_entity_poly.type
_entity_poly.pdbx_seq_one_letter_code
_entity_poly.pdbx_strand_id
1 'polypeptide(L)'
;LLIKLFSFKDVTRTCYKKARPAIVVGDELSRSKFTRDNDLKKSLSHMEEKFTSATEELQAAEEELAELRNALNEAKRAIEVLRMENAEQAEKIEFLTVKNQENDLVLKKHNKEVSSSVHIPNENLQIVIDKLKEEKMALNLALENSKAEESRVAFENGRLKVIIEEERKEWEQMQKDLLVAVKVANDFKMEAQKEMLKLSDRIVELQRRRQSIAFTASQGSSVALYEKNFRSWEDKAWQRLMLGCERGSRRNTLLRWCQEAVAKFPHVEVTNFSSSWADGKALCCLLASFYPDKLSINEVSTLEAEECLKLALSIGANLGVEVKVEVADFTKEDRPDWSLIMKYILNLYYVISNGSHY
;
A
#
# COMPACT_ATOMS: atom_id res chain seq x y z
N LEU A 1 1.25 -5.51 37.32
CA LEU A 1 1.09 -6.94 36.97
C LEU A 1 2.02 -7.23 35.80
N LEU A 2 3.21 -7.73 36.12
CA LEU A 2 4.27 -8.08 35.16
C LEU A 2 3.80 -9.22 34.26
N ILE A 3 3.45 -8.93 33.01
CA ILE A 3 3.21 -9.96 32.00
C ILE A 3 4.58 -10.47 31.55
N LYS A 4 4.89 -11.70 31.98
CA LYS A 4 6.03 -12.50 31.52
C LYS A 4 6.00 -12.58 29.99
N LEU A 5 6.91 -11.85 29.35
CA LEU A 5 7.29 -12.08 27.96
C LEU A 5 8.01 -13.43 27.89
N PHE A 6 7.24 -14.48 27.63
CA PHE A 6 7.77 -15.75 27.20
C PHE A 6 8.40 -15.54 25.82
N SER A 7 9.72 -15.69 25.77
CA SER A 7 10.56 -15.69 24.59
C SER A 7 9.99 -16.63 23.51
N PHE A 8 9.48 -16.05 22.42
CA PHE A 8 9.03 -16.79 21.23
C PHE A 8 10.18 -17.56 20.54
N LYS A 9 11.44 -17.31 20.93
CA LYS A 9 12.61 -18.10 20.50
C LYS A 9 12.60 -19.53 21.04
N ASP A 10 11.88 -19.82 22.13
CA ASP A 10 11.85 -21.17 22.72
C ASP A 10 10.76 -22.08 22.12
N VAL A 11 9.71 -21.49 21.54
CA VAL A 11 8.59 -22.24 20.93
C VAL A 11 8.94 -22.67 19.49
N THR A 12 9.69 -21.86 18.75
CA THR A 12 10.09 -22.19 17.37
C THR A 12 11.23 -23.22 17.27
N ARG A 13 12.05 -23.35 18.32
CA ARG A 13 13.18 -24.30 18.35
C ARG A 13 12.77 -25.75 18.63
N THR A 14 11.64 -25.95 19.31
CA THR A 14 11.15 -27.29 19.69
C THR A 14 10.45 -28.00 18.53
N CYS A 15 9.86 -27.26 17.59
CA CYS A 15 9.15 -27.85 16.44
C CYS A 15 10.08 -28.36 15.32
N TYR A 16 11.36 -27.97 15.30
CA TYR A 16 12.30 -28.38 14.25
C TYR A 16 13.10 -29.67 14.54
N LYS A 17 12.95 -30.29 15.72
CA LYS A 17 13.73 -31.49 16.10
C LYS A 17 13.02 -32.82 15.94
N LYS A 18 11.76 -32.87 15.45
CA LYS A 18 10.96 -34.11 15.45
C LYS A 18 10.49 -34.63 14.10
N ALA A 19 11.12 -34.25 13.00
CA ALA A 19 10.84 -34.83 11.68
C ALA A 19 12.13 -35.12 10.89
N ARG A 20 12.76 -36.25 11.20
CA ARG A 20 13.62 -36.97 10.26
C ARG A 20 13.11 -38.41 10.16
N PRO A 21 12.72 -38.85 8.96
CA PRO A 21 13.04 -40.21 8.53
C PRO A 21 14.02 -40.17 7.36
N ALA A 22 14.96 -41.12 7.39
CA ALA A 22 15.95 -41.35 6.37
C ALA A 22 15.31 -41.93 5.10
N ILE A 23 15.58 -41.31 3.93
CA ILE A 23 15.48 -41.95 2.60
C ILE A 23 16.57 -41.34 1.71
N VAL A 24 17.44 -42.19 1.18
CA VAL A 24 18.44 -41.92 0.13
C VAL A 24 17.76 -42.17 -1.21
N VAL A 25 17.57 -41.14 -2.08
CA VAL A 25 17.56 -41.20 -3.56
C VAL A 25 17.57 -39.75 -4.13
N GLY A 26 18.49 -39.46 -5.07
CA GLY A 26 18.25 -38.58 -6.24
C GLY A 26 18.48 -37.06 -6.11
N ASP A 27 19.47 -36.56 -6.85
CA ASP A 27 20.09 -35.21 -6.81
C ASP A 27 19.24 -34.02 -7.36
N GLU A 28 17.94 -34.21 -7.64
CA GLU A 28 17.08 -33.12 -8.17
C GLU A 28 16.19 -32.45 -7.10
N LEU A 29 16.01 -33.08 -5.93
CA LEU A 29 15.26 -32.50 -4.80
C LEU A 29 16.01 -31.37 -4.08
N SER A 30 17.32 -31.25 -4.30
CA SER A 30 18.16 -30.24 -3.66
C SER A 30 17.85 -28.83 -4.18
N ARG A 31 17.58 -28.67 -5.49
CA ARG A 31 17.32 -27.35 -6.11
C ARG A 31 15.93 -26.78 -5.79
N SER A 32 14.91 -27.63 -5.71
CA SER A 32 13.55 -27.25 -5.32
C SER A 32 13.44 -26.96 -3.81
N LYS A 33 14.12 -27.73 -2.96
CA LYS A 33 14.22 -27.40 -1.53
C LYS A 33 15.01 -26.11 -1.30
N PHE A 34 16.10 -25.88 -2.05
CA PHE A 34 16.91 -24.67 -1.92
C PHE A 34 16.16 -23.40 -2.35
N THR A 35 15.35 -23.46 -3.42
CA THR A 35 14.51 -22.32 -3.85
C THR A 35 13.38 -22.04 -2.85
N ARG A 36 12.71 -23.08 -2.34
CA ARG A 36 11.64 -22.95 -1.35
C ARG A 36 12.16 -22.51 0.03
N ASP A 37 13.36 -22.94 0.43
CA ASP A 37 14.05 -22.42 1.63
C ASP A 37 14.45 -20.95 1.44
N ASN A 38 14.90 -20.55 0.24
CA ASN A 38 15.20 -19.14 -0.03
C ASN A 38 13.94 -18.26 0.00
N ASP A 39 12.82 -18.73 -0.54
CA ASP A 39 11.55 -18.01 -0.52
C ASP A 39 10.98 -17.91 0.91
N LEU A 40 11.08 -18.99 1.68
CA LEU A 40 10.73 -18.97 3.11
C LEU A 40 11.64 -18.03 3.90
N LYS A 41 12.94 -18.03 3.62
CA LYS A 41 13.92 -17.15 4.28
C LYS A 41 13.69 -15.68 3.94
N LYS A 42 13.31 -15.37 2.70
CA LYS A 42 12.88 -14.02 2.29
C LYS A 42 11.59 -13.61 3.00
N SER A 43 10.59 -14.48 3.05
CA SER A 43 9.33 -14.18 3.76
C SER A 43 9.55 -13.99 5.26
N LEU A 44 10.48 -14.76 5.85
CA LEU A 44 10.81 -14.67 7.26
C LEU A 44 11.59 -13.37 7.54
N SER A 45 12.55 -13.00 6.70
CA SER A 45 13.24 -11.69 6.76
C SER A 45 12.27 -10.52 6.62
N HIS A 46 11.28 -10.61 5.73
CA HIS A 46 10.25 -9.60 5.55
C HIS A 46 9.31 -9.48 6.77
N MET A 47 9.00 -10.60 7.41
CA MET A 47 8.22 -10.59 8.66
C MET A 47 9.03 -10.07 9.83
N GLU A 48 10.33 -10.39 9.91
CA GLU A 48 11.25 -9.85 10.91
C GLU A 48 11.38 -8.33 10.77
N GLU A 49 11.53 -7.82 9.55
CA GLU A 49 11.60 -6.38 9.25
C GLU A 49 10.30 -5.64 9.61
N LYS A 50 9.15 -6.26 9.30
CA LYS A 50 7.85 -5.72 9.74
C LYS A 50 7.67 -5.76 11.24
N PHE A 51 8.18 -6.79 11.90
CA PHE A 51 8.13 -6.88 13.35
C PHE A 51 9.01 -5.81 14.00
N THR A 52 10.22 -5.59 13.49
CA THR A 52 11.12 -4.53 14.00
C THR A 52 10.51 -3.15 13.81
N SER A 53 9.96 -2.86 12.62
CA SER A 53 9.25 -1.61 12.34
C SER A 53 8.06 -1.39 13.27
N ALA A 54 7.22 -2.41 13.48
CA ALA A 54 6.08 -2.31 14.40
C ALA A 54 6.53 -2.15 15.87
N THR A 55 7.65 -2.74 16.29
CA THR A 55 8.19 -2.54 17.64
C THR A 55 8.78 -1.15 17.84
N GLU A 56 9.40 -0.57 16.81
CA GLU A 56 9.91 0.80 16.84
C GLU A 56 8.76 1.81 16.92
N GLU A 57 7.70 1.61 16.13
CA GLU A 57 6.48 2.42 16.21
C GLU A 57 5.80 2.32 17.58
N LEU A 58 5.73 1.12 18.16
CA LEU A 58 5.18 0.93 19.51
C LEU A 58 6.02 1.64 20.57
N GLN A 59 7.36 1.56 20.47
CA GLN A 59 8.25 2.23 21.41
C GLN A 59 8.13 3.76 21.32
N ALA A 60 8.06 4.31 20.10
CA ALA A 60 7.83 5.75 19.89
C ALA A 60 6.50 6.21 20.51
N ALA A 61 5.42 5.44 20.32
CA ALA A 61 4.12 5.73 20.93
C ALA A 61 4.15 5.63 22.47
N GLU A 62 4.92 4.70 23.04
CA GLU A 62 5.11 4.59 24.49
C GLU A 62 5.88 5.79 25.08
N GLU A 63 6.88 6.31 24.35
CA GLU A 63 7.62 7.52 24.70
C GLU A 63 6.71 8.76 24.67
N GLU A 64 5.92 8.95 23.61
CA GLU A 64 4.92 10.03 23.53
C GLU A 64 3.90 9.96 24.69
N LEU A 65 3.43 8.76 25.03
CA LEU A 65 2.52 8.57 26.18
C LEU A 65 3.19 8.93 27.52
N ALA A 66 4.50 8.70 27.67
CA ALA A 66 5.23 9.09 28.86
C ALA A 66 5.36 10.61 28.97
N GLU A 67 5.64 11.29 27.85
CA GLU A 67 5.70 12.75 27.79
C GLU A 67 4.34 13.40 28.11
N LEU A 68 3.26 12.90 27.50
CA LEU A 68 1.90 13.38 27.78
C LEU A 68 1.49 13.18 29.25
N ARG A 69 1.91 12.07 29.87
CA ARG A 69 1.68 11.83 31.30
C ARG A 69 2.44 12.82 32.18
N ASN A 70 3.66 13.18 31.82
CA ASN A 70 4.44 14.18 32.54
C ASN A 70 3.82 15.57 32.42
N ALA A 71 3.45 15.98 31.20
CA ALA A 71 2.77 17.25 30.95
C ALA A 71 1.43 17.32 31.71
N LEU A 72 0.66 16.23 31.75
CA LEU A 72 -0.58 16.17 32.54
C LEU A 72 -0.32 16.34 34.04
N ASN A 73 0.74 15.75 34.57
CA ASN A 73 1.10 15.90 35.99
C ASN A 73 1.57 17.32 36.32
N GLU A 74 2.32 17.97 35.43
CA GLU A 74 2.69 19.38 35.58
C GLU A 74 1.49 20.30 35.53
N ALA A 75 0.59 20.10 34.57
CA ALA A 75 -0.66 20.86 34.48
C ALA A 75 -1.52 20.71 35.75
N LYS A 76 -1.61 19.50 36.30
CA LYS A 76 -2.30 19.26 37.58
C LYS A 76 -1.67 20.01 38.75
N ARG A 77 -0.33 20.03 38.84
CA ARG A 77 0.37 20.81 39.88
C ARG A 77 0.12 22.31 39.73
N ALA A 78 0.16 22.83 38.50
CA ALA A 78 -0.10 24.24 38.23
C ALA A 78 -1.54 24.64 38.63
N ILE A 79 -2.53 23.79 38.33
CA ILE A 79 -3.92 23.99 38.75
C ILE A 79 -4.04 24.02 40.28
N GLU A 80 -3.33 23.13 40.98
CA GLU A 80 -3.35 23.09 42.45
C GLU A 80 -2.78 24.38 43.06
N VAL A 81 -1.67 24.88 42.51
CA VAL A 81 -1.08 26.17 42.93
C VAL A 81 -2.05 27.33 42.71
N LEU A 82 -2.66 27.44 41.52
CA LEU A 82 -3.65 28.48 41.22
C LEU A 82 -4.88 28.40 42.15
N ARG A 83 -5.29 27.19 42.55
CA ARG A 83 -6.37 27.02 43.53
C ARG A 83 -5.99 27.55 44.90
N MET A 84 -4.76 27.31 45.35
CA MET A 84 -4.26 27.85 46.62
C MET A 84 -4.18 29.38 46.58
N GLU A 85 -3.64 29.95 45.51
CA GLU A 85 -3.56 31.41 45.32
C GLU A 85 -4.95 32.06 45.30
N ASN A 86 -5.91 31.45 44.60
CA ASN A 86 -7.29 31.94 44.58
C ASN A 86 -7.96 31.86 45.96
N ALA A 87 -7.68 30.83 46.75
CA ALA A 87 -8.19 30.71 48.12
C ALA A 87 -7.62 31.81 49.03
N GLU A 88 -6.30 32.06 48.94
CA GLU A 88 -5.64 33.13 49.69
C GLU A 88 -6.18 34.52 49.30
N GLN A 89 -6.40 34.76 48.01
CA GLN A 89 -7.01 36.00 47.54
C GLN A 89 -8.46 36.15 48.04
N ALA A 90 -9.24 35.08 48.08
CA ALA A 90 -10.60 35.11 48.61
C ALA A 90 -10.62 35.51 50.11
N GLU A 91 -9.74 34.92 50.93
CA GLU A 91 -9.60 35.30 52.35
C GLU A 91 -9.18 36.77 52.50
N LYS A 92 -8.27 37.26 51.65
CA LYS A 92 -7.84 38.66 51.64
C LYS A 92 -8.99 39.61 51.28
N ILE A 93 -9.81 39.25 50.30
CA ILE A 93 -11.00 40.02 49.91
C ILE A 93 -11.99 40.06 51.08
N GLU A 94 -12.24 38.93 51.74
CA GLU A 94 -13.14 38.86 52.89
C GLU A 94 -12.64 39.75 54.04
N PHE A 95 -11.35 39.68 54.37
CA PHE A 95 -10.73 40.55 55.37
C PHE A 95 -10.86 42.05 55.03
N LEU A 96 -10.57 42.43 53.78
CA LEU A 96 -10.70 43.81 53.34
C LEU A 96 -12.16 44.28 53.33
N THR A 97 -13.10 43.37 53.05
CA THR A 97 -14.54 43.66 53.08
C THR A 97 -15.01 43.96 54.50
N VAL A 98 -14.59 43.15 55.48
CA VAL A 98 -14.87 43.40 56.91
C VAL A 98 -14.28 44.73 57.36
N LYS A 99 -13.02 44.99 57.02
CA LYS A 99 -12.35 46.25 57.38
C LYS A 99 -13.01 47.48 56.75
N ASN A 100 -13.52 47.37 55.52
CA ASN A 100 -14.29 48.44 54.89
C ASN A 100 -15.65 48.65 55.58
N GLN A 101 -16.33 47.59 56.01
CA GLN A 101 -17.57 47.71 56.79
C GLN A 101 -17.34 48.38 58.15
N GLU A 102 -16.23 48.06 58.83
CA GLU A 102 -15.81 48.75 60.07
C GLU A 102 -15.51 50.22 59.82
N ASN A 103 -14.75 50.53 58.76
CA ASN A 103 -14.47 51.91 58.36
C ASN A 103 -15.76 52.69 58.06
N ASP A 104 -16.72 52.08 57.37
CA ASP A 104 -18.03 52.68 57.10
C ASP A 104 -18.84 52.95 58.37
N LEU A 105 -18.75 52.08 59.38
CA LEU A 105 -19.39 52.29 60.69
C LEU A 105 -18.72 53.42 61.46
N VAL A 106 -17.37 53.49 61.45
CA VAL A 106 -16.60 54.57 62.06
C VAL A 106 -16.87 55.90 61.36
N LEU A 107 -16.95 55.91 60.03
CA LEU A 107 -17.31 57.07 59.24
C LEU A 107 -18.73 57.52 59.53
N LYS A 108 -19.71 56.62 59.62
CA LYS A 108 -21.09 56.97 60.03
C LYS A 108 -21.14 57.57 61.43
N LYS A 109 -20.33 57.08 62.38
CA LYS A 109 -20.21 57.61 63.73
C LYS A 109 -19.57 59.01 63.74
N HIS A 110 -18.44 59.17 63.05
CA HIS A 110 -17.76 60.45 62.87
C HIS A 110 -18.66 61.46 62.15
N ASN A 111 -19.43 61.06 61.12
CA ASN A 111 -20.36 61.96 60.43
C ASN A 111 -21.49 62.43 61.36
N LYS A 112 -21.92 61.59 62.30
CA LYS A 112 -22.92 61.93 63.33
C LYS A 112 -22.35 62.90 64.37
N GLU A 113 -21.07 62.75 64.73
CA GLU A 113 -20.34 63.63 65.65
C GLU A 113 -19.95 64.97 64.99
N VAL A 114 -19.54 64.97 63.72
CA VAL A 114 -19.25 66.15 62.90
C VAL A 114 -20.54 66.92 62.56
N SER A 115 -21.68 66.25 62.36
CA SER A 115 -22.98 66.91 62.20
C SER A 115 -23.42 67.68 63.46
N SER A 116 -22.87 67.35 64.63
CA SER A 116 -23.09 68.07 65.89
C SER A 116 -22.02 69.13 66.22
N SER A 117 -20.96 69.28 65.42
CA SER A 117 -19.86 70.21 65.68
C SER A 117 -19.39 70.87 64.38
N VAL A 118 -19.92 72.08 64.15
CA VAL A 118 -19.34 73.24 63.46
C VAL A 118 -18.58 73.04 62.14
N HIS A 119 -19.13 73.76 61.17
CA HIS A 119 -18.67 74.18 59.85
C HIS A 119 -17.26 74.83 59.80
N ILE A 120 -16.30 74.19 59.10
CA ILE A 120 -15.22 74.81 58.29
C ILE A 120 -14.84 73.82 57.16
N PRO A 121 -14.88 74.19 55.86
CA PRO A 121 -14.38 73.32 54.78
C PRO A 121 -12.84 73.29 54.77
N ASN A 122 -12.24 72.10 54.86
CA ASN A 122 -10.80 71.91 54.68
C ASN A 122 -10.54 71.54 53.22
N GLU A 123 -9.98 72.45 52.42
CA GLU A 123 -9.71 72.25 50.97
C GLU A 123 -8.98 70.94 50.65
N ASN A 124 -8.10 70.50 51.57
CA ASN A 124 -7.36 69.26 51.44
C ASN A 124 -8.26 68.01 51.44
N LEU A 125 -9.36 68.00 52.20
CA LEU A 125 -10.29 66.88 52.22
C LEU A 125 -11.13 66.84 50.93
N GLN A 126 -11.45 68.01 50.36
CA GLN A 126 -12.20 68.08 49.11
C GLN A 126 -11.37 67.50 47.93
N ILE A 127 -10.07 67.82 47.87
CA ILE A 127 -9.14 67.25 46.88
C ILE A 127 -9.06 65.72 46.99
N VAL A 128 -9.00 65.17 48.21
CA VAL A 128 -8.96 63.71 48.41
C VAL A 128 -10.28 63.07 48.00
N ILE A 129 -11.42 63.68 48.33
CA ILE A 129 -12.74 63.20 47.93
C ILE A 129 -12.86 63.16 46.40
N ASP A 130 -12.39 64.19 45.71
CA ASP A 130 -12.51 64.25 44.25
C ASP A 130 -11.56 63.25 43.55
N LYS A 131 -10.34 63.04 44.07
CA LYS A 131 -9.46 61.94 43.63
C LYS A 131 -10.09 60.57 43.82
N LEU A 132 -10.69 60.30 44.99
CA LEU A 132 -11.35 59.03 45.26
C LEU A 132 -12.59 58.81 44.37
N LYS A 133 -13.30 59.88 43.98
CA LYS A 133 -14.40 59.79 43.02
C LYS A 133 -13.90 59.45 41.62
N GLU A 134 -12.80 60.05 41.18
CA GLU A 134 -12.17 59.72 39.89
C GLU A 134 -11.69 58.26 39.87
N GLU A 135 -11.01 57.81 40.93
CA GLU A 135 -10.59 56.41 41.06
C GLU A 135 -11.78 55.46 41.07
N LYS A 136 -12.87 55.79 41.80
CA LYS A 136 -14.11 54.99 41.79
C LYS A 136 -14.75 54.93 40.40
N MET A 137 -14.76 56.04 39.66
CA MET A 137 -15.29 56.09 38.30
C MET A 137 -14.44 55.23 37.35
N ALA A 138 -13.11 55.29 37.45
CA ALA A 138 -12.20 54.46 36.67
C ALA A 138 -12.37 52.97 36.98
N LEU A 139 -12.52 52.60 38.27
CA LEU A 139 -12.76 51.23 38.70
C LEU A 139 -14.10 50.69 38.18
N ASN A 140 -15.16 51.50 38.20
CA ASN A 140 -16.45 51.10 37.65
C ASN A 140 -16.37 50.85 36.13
N LEU A 141 -15.66 51.71 35.40
CA LEU A 141 -15.46 51.54 33.96
C LEU A 141 -14.66 50.26 33.65
N ALA A 142 -13.61 49.99 34.44
CA ALA A 142 -12.81 48.77 34.32
C ALA A 142 -13.65 47.51 34.63
N LEU A 143 -14.51 47.56 35.65
CA LEU A 143 -15.41 46.46 35.99
C LEU A 143 -16.41 46.18 34.86
N GLU A 144 -16.96 47.22 34.23
CA GLU A 144 -17.91 47.08 33.13
C GLU A 144 -17.25 46.49 31.87
N ASN A 145 -16.03 46.94 31.54
CA ASN A 145 -15.24 46.35 30.47
C ASN A 145 -14.89 44.88 30.74
N SER A 146 -14.54 44.54 31.99
CA SER A 146 -14.26 43.16 32.37
C SER A 146 -15.49 42.25 32.23
N LYS A 147 -16.68 42.74 32.60
CA LYS A 147 -17.94 41.99 32.42
C LYS A 147 -18.31 41.79 30.95
N ALA A 148 -18.03 42.79 30.12
CA ALA A 148 -18.24 42.69 28.67
C ALA A 148 -17.32 41.62 28.06
N GLU A 149 -16.05 41.58 28.48
CA GLU A 149 -15.10 40.58 28.01
C GLU A 149 -15.49 39.16 28.48
N GLU A 150 -15.91 39.01 29.74
CA GLU A 150 -16.42 37.73 30.26
C GLU A 150 -17.61 37.22 29.44
N SER A 151 -18.54 38.11 29.08
CA SER A 151 -19.68 37.77 28.22
C SER A 151 -19.25 37.34 26.82
N ARG A 152 -18.21 37.97 26.26
CA ARG A 152 -17.65 37.63 24.95
C ARG A 152 -16.99 36.24 24.96
N VAL A 153 -16.16 35.98 25.97
CA VAL A 153 -15.51 34.66 26.17
C VAL A 153 -16.55 33.58 26.43
N ALA A 154 -17.61 33.86 27.18
CA ALA A 154 -18.70 32.91 27.39
C ALA A 154 -19.40 32.53 26.08
N PHE A 155 -19.64 33.49 25.19
CA PHE A 155 -20.21 33.24 23.87
C PHE A 155 -19.29 32.40 22.99
N GLU A 156 -18.00 32.73 22.93
CA GLU A 156 -17.02 31.94 22.17
C GLU A 156 -16.89 30.51 22.70
N ASN A 157 -16.83 30.33 24.02
CA ASN A 157 -16.85 29.00 24.64
C ASN A 157 -18.12 28.21 24.28
N GLY A 158 -19.28 28.88 24.21
CA GLY A 158 -20.52 28.26 23.75
C GLY A 158 -20.41 27.77 22.31
N ARG A 159 -19.88 28.61 21.41
CA ARG A 159 -19.66 28.25 20.01
C ARG A 159 -18.67 27.09 19.84
N LEU A 160 -17.54 27.13 20.54
CA LEU A 160 -16.54 26.07 20.49
C LEU A 160 -17.09 24.73 20.99
N LYS A 161 -17.93 24.73 22.03
CA LYS A 161 -18.62 23.51 22.50
C LYS A 161 -19.52 22.90 21.43
N VAL A 162 -20.25 23.72 20.67
CA VAL A 162 -21.10 23.22 19.58
C VAL A 162 -20.24 22.56 18.49
N ILE A 163 -19.17 23.22 18.07
CA ILE A 163 -18.26 22.69 17.04
C ILE A 163 -17.63 21.36 17.49
N ILE A 164 -17.12 21.29 18.72
CA ILE A 164 -16.53 20.06 19.27
C ILE A 164 -17.55 18.91 19.30
N GLU A 165 -18.82 19.20 19.61
CA GLU A 165 -19.87 18.18 19.64
C GLU A 165 -20.28 17.72 18.22
N GLU A 166 -20.22 18.61 17.23
CA GLU A 166 -20.41 18.26 15.81
C GLU A 166 -19.26 17.38 15.31
N GLU A 167 -18.02 17.78 15.53
CA GLU A 167 -16.83 16.98 15.18
C GLU A 167 -16.83 15.61 15.87
N ARG A 168 -17.29 15.52 17.13
CA ARG A 168 -17.46 14.24 17.84
C ARG A 168 -18.42 13.31 17.09
N LYS A 169 -19.57 13.84 16.63
CA LYS A 169 -20.57 13.04 15.91
C LYS A 169 -20.05 12.58 14.55
N GLU A 170 -19.31 13.44 13.85
CA GLU A 170 -18.65 13.07 12.61
C GLU A 170 -17.63 11.96 12.84
N TRP A 171 -16.83 12.05 13.89
CA TRP A 171 -15.86 11.02 14.26
C TRP A 171 -16.53 9.68 14.60
N GLU A 172 -17.63 9.71 15.35
CA GLU A 172 -18.42 8.51 15.65
C GLU A 172 -19.01 7.87 14.39
N GLN A 173 -19.44 8.69 13.42
CA GLN A 173 -19.93 8.20 12.14
C GLN A 173 -18.80 7.58 11.31
N MET A 174 -17.64 8.23 11.23
CA MET A 174 -16.45 7.69 10.58
C MET A 174 -16.04 6.33 11.17
N GLN A 175 -16.11 6.18 12.49
CA GLN A 175 -15.81 4.91 13.16
C GLN A 175 -16.79 3.79 12.73
N LYS A 176 -18.08 4.11 12.61
CA LYS A 176 -19.08 3.14 12.11
C LYS A 176 -18.79 2.73 10.67
N ASP A 177 -18.50 3.70 9.81
CA ASP A 177 -18.21 3.45 8.39
C ASP A 177 -16.95 2.60 8.22
N LEU A 178 -15.91 2.86 9.04
CA LEU A 178 -14.70 2.05 9.07
C LEU A 178 -15.01 0.60 9.48
N LEU A 179 -15.83 0.38 10.49
CA LEU A 179 -16.22 -0.97 10.92
C LEU A 179 -16.96 -1.72 9.80
N VAL A 180 -17.84 -1.03 9.06
CA VAL A 180 -18.51 -1.61 7.89
C VAL A 180 -17.49 -1.99 6.82
N ALA A 181 -16.56 -1.09 6.49
CA ALA A 181 -15.52 -1.35 5.50
C ALA A 181 -14.62 -2.54 5.88
N VAL A 182 -14.20 -2.61 7.15
CA VAL A 182 -13.40 -3.74 7.67
C VAL A 182 -14.18 -5.04 7.59
N LYS A 183 -15.47 -5.04 7.94
CA LYS A 183 -16.32 -6.22 7.83
C LYS A 183 -16.44 -6.69 6.37
N VAL A 184 -16.74 -5.77 5.46
CA VAL A 184 -16.82 -6.05 4.02
C VAL A 184 -15.50 -6.61 3.49
N ALA A 185 -14.37 -6.03 3.85
CA ALA A 185 -13.05 -6.53 3.46
C ALA A 185 -12.78 -7.95 3.98
N ASN A 186 -13.18 -8.24 5.22
CA ASN A 186 -13.07 -9.59 5.77
C ASN A 186 -13.99 -10.59 5.04
N ASP A 187 -15.22 -10.21 4.71
CA ASP A 187 -16.16 -11.05 3.96
C ASP A 187 -15.61 -11.37 2.56
N PHE A 188 -15.08 -10.36 1.85
CA PHE A 188 -14.40 -10.55 0.57
C PHE A 188 -13.20 -11.48 0.69
N LYS A 189 -12.37 -11.31 1.73
CA LYS A 189 -11.21 -12.18 1.98
C LYS A 189 -11.65 -13.63 2.22
N MET A 190 -12.69 -13.84 3.03
CA MET A 190 -13.22 -15.16 3.33
C MET A 190 -13.78 -15.85 2.08
N GLU A 191 -14.54 -15.12 1.25
CA GLU A 191 -15.08 -15.69 0.01
C GLU A 191 -13.96 -16.01 -0.99
N ALA A 192 -12.97 -15.13 -1.14
CA ALA A 192 -11.80 -15.39 -1.98
C ALA A 192 -11.01 -16.61 -1.50
N GLN A 193 -10.79 -16.76 -0.19
CA GLN A 193 -10.13 -17.94 0.39
C GLN A 193 -10.92 -19.23 0.14
N LYS A 194 -12.25 -19.17 0.24
CA LYS A 194 -13.12 -20.31 -0.05
C LYS A 194 -13.08 -20.73 -1.51
N GLU A 195 -13.11 -19.77 -2.44
CA GLU A 195 -12.95 -20.06 -3.88
C GLU A 195 -11.57 -20.64 -4.19
N MET A 196 -10.52 -20.11 -3.56
CA MET A 196 -9.16 -20.66 -3.69
C MET A 196 -9.09 -22.11 -3.21
N LEU A 197 -9.73 -22.46 -2.09
CA LEU A 197 -9.80 -23.83 -1.60
C LEU A 197 -10.57 -24.74 -2.58
N LYS A 198 -11.72 -24.30 -3.10
CA LYS A 198 -12.48 -25.06 -4.11
C LYS A 198 -11.64 -25.33 -5.36
N LEU A 199 -10.90 -24.34 -5.84
CA LEU A 199 -9.99 -24.49 -6.98
C LEU A 199 -8.84 -25.44 -6.67
N SER A 200 -8.26 -25.34 -5.46
CA SER A 200 -7.21 -26.26 -5.00
C SER A 200 -7.71 -27.71 -4.97
N ASP A 201 -8.90 -27.95 -4.40
CA ASP A 201 -9.53 -29.27 -4.39
C ASP A 201 -9.80 -29.76 -5.82
N ARG A 202 -10.25 -28.88 -6.71
CA ARG A 202 -10.46 -29.21 -8.12
C ARG A 202 -9.15 -29.58 -8.82
N ILE A 203 -8.06 -28.88 -8.53
CA ILE A 203 -6.72 -29.20 -9.06
C ILE A 203 -6.28 -30.57 -8.58
N VAL A 204 -6.42 -30.87 -7.28
CA VAL A 204 -6.07 -32.18 -6.71
C VAL A 204 -6.92 -33.31 -7.33
N GLU A 205 -8.22 -33.09 -7.48
CA GLU A 205 -9.15 -34.02 -8.14
C GLU A 205 -8.71 -34.28 -9.60
N LEU A 206 -8.40 -33.23 -10.36
CA LEU A 206 -7.92 -33.34 -11.74
C LEU A 206 -6.55 -34.04 -11.82
N GLN A 207 -5.64 -33.77 -10.87
CA GLN A 207 -4.36 -34.46 -10.76
C GLN A 207 -4.54 -35.95 -10.47
N ARG A 208 -5.47 -36.31 -9.58
CA ARG A 208 -5.82 -37.71 -9.28
C ARG A 208 -6.42 -38.40 -10.50
N ARG A 209 -7.35 -37.74 -11.22
CA ARG A 209 -7.90 -38.26 -12.48
C ARG A 209 -6.81 -38.47 -13.52
N ARG A 210 -5.87 -37.53 -13.66
CA ARG A 210 -4.71 -37.65 -14.55
C ARG A 210 -3.83 -38.85 -14.18
N GLN A 211 -3.54 -39.05 -12.90
CA GLN A 211 -2.77 -40.20 -12.41
C GLN A 211 -3.48 -41.52 -12.65
N SER A 212 -4.80 -41.57 -12.44
CA SER A 212 -5.62 -42.75 -12.72
C SER A 212 -5.66 -43.08 -14.22
N ILE A 213 -5.84 -42.08 -15.09
CA ILE A 213 -5.77 -42.25 -16.54
C ILE A 213 -4.37 -42.74 -16.96
N ALA A 214 -3.30 -42.15 -16.41
CA ALA A 214 -1.93 -42.60 -16.67
C ALA A 214 -1.69 -44.06 -16.21
N PHE A 215 -2.29 -44.48 -15.10
CA PHE A 215 -2.24 -45.86 -14.61
C PHE A 215 -3.04 -46.82 -15.49
N THR A 216 -4.19 -46.41 -16.03
CA THR A 216 -4.93 -47.22 -17.02
C THR A 216 -4.23 -47.26 -18.38
N ALA A 217 -3.54 -46.19 -18.76
CA ALA A 217 -2.76 -46.09 -19.99
C ALA A 217 -1.44 -46.88 -19.94
N SER A 218 -0.95 -47.25 -18.75
CA SER A 218 0.20 -48.15 -18.63
C SER A 218 -0.17 -49.64 -18.74
N GLN A 219 -1.46 -49.99 -18.65
CA GLN A 219 -1.96 -51.36 -18.83
C GLN A 219 -2.57 -51.64 -20.22
N GLY A 220 -2.80 -50.62 -21.05
CA GLY A 220 -3.14 -50.75 -22.47
C GLY A 220 -2.05 -50.16 -23.35
N SER A 221 -1.82 -50.72 -24.54
CA SER A 221 -0.78 -50.25 -25.49
C SER A 221 -0.76 -48.70 -25.59
N SER A 222 0.29 -48.12 -25.02
CA SER A 222 0.45 -46.70 -24.65
C SER A 222 0.43 -45.71 -25.84
N VAL A 223 0.39 -46.21 -27.07
CA VAL A 223 0.55 -45.39 -28.28
C VAL A 223 -0.77 -44.74 -28.74
N ALA A 224 -1.94 -45.34 -28.47
CA ALA A 224 -3.17 -44.95 -29.17
C ALA A 224 -4.05 -43.86 -28.50
N LEU A 225 -3.79 -43.46 -27.25
CA LEU A 225 -4.67 -42.54 -26.51
C LEU A 225 -4.18 -41.09 -26.39
N TYR A 226 -2.89 -40.83 -26.62
CA TYR A 226 -2.33 -39.47 -26.58
C TYR A 226 -2.34 -38.74 -27.93
N GLU A 227 -2.77 -39.41 -29.00
CA GLU A 227 -2.80 -38.84 -30.35
C GLU A 227 -4.15 -38.19 -30.71
N LYS A 228 -5.16 -38.32 -29.84
CA LYS A 228 -6.55 -38.08 -30.23
C LYS A 228 -7.09 -36.65 -30.09
N ASN A 229 -6.34 -35.71 -29.50
CA ASN A 229 -6.85 -34.37 -29.16
C ASN A 229 -6.07 -33.15 -29.71
N PHE A 230 -5.07 -33.32 -30.59
CA PHE A 230 -4.38 -32.18 -31.22
C PHE A 230 -4.69 -32.13 -32.72
N ARG A 231 -5.68 -31.33 -33.10
CA ARG A 231 -6.16 -31.26 -34.49
C ARG A 231 -5.53 -30.12 -35.31
N SER A 232 -4.87 -29.13 -34.68
CA SER A 232 -4.26 -27.99 -35.37
C SER A 232 -2.73 -28.01 -35.32
N TRP A 233 -2.07 -27.45 -36.33
CA TRP A 233 -0.62 -27.20 -36.32
C TRP A 233 -0.21 -26.28 -35.16
N GLU A 234 -1.10 -25.38 -34.73
CA GLU A 234 -0.89 -24.47 -33.59
C GLU A 234 -0.67 -25.23 -32.29
N ASP A 235 -1.46 -26.28 -32.05
CA ASP A 235 -1.35 -27.07 -30.82
C ASP A 235 -0.02 -27.83 -30.76
N LYS A 236 0.39 -28.40 -31.91
CA LYS A 236 1.67 -29.09 -32.05
C LYS A 236 2.84 -28.12 -31.86
N ALA A 237 2.74 -26.91 -32.41
CA ALA A 237 3.74 -25.85 -32.24
C ALA A 237 3.87 -25.45 -30.76
N TRP A 238 2.76 -25.19 -30.09
CA TRP A 238 2.76 -24.83 -28.66
C TRP A 238 3.30 -25.95 -27.77
N GLN A 239 2.94 -27.20 -28.05
CA GLN A 239 3.43 -28.34 -27.29
C GLN A 239 4.96 -28.44 -27.36
N ARG A 240 5.54 -28.30 -28.56
CA ARG A 240 7.00 -28.38 -28.76
C ARG A 240 7.73 -27.22 -28.12
N LEU A 241 7.24 -26.00 -28.34
CA LEU A 241 7.84 -24.79 -27.80
C LEU A 241 7.83 -24.76 -26.27
N MET A 242 6.78 -25.32 -25.65
CA MET A 242 6.64 -25.37 -24.20
C MET A 242 7.31 -26.60 -23.57
N LEU A 243 7.82 -27.55 -24.35
CA LEU A 243 8.48 -28.74 -23.84
C LEU A 243 9.79 -28.34 -23.12
N GLY A 244 9.90 -28.66 -21.83
CA GLY A 244 11.05 -28.27 -21.00
C GLY A 244 10.99 -26.88 -20.37
N CYS A 245 9.93 -26.10 -20.62
CA CYS A 245 9.70 -24.82 -19.93
C CYS A 245 8.97 -25.06 -18.60
N GLU A 246 9.70 -25.05 -17.49
CA GLU A 246 9.13 -25.29 -16.16
C GLU A 246 8.18 -24.18 -15.68
N ARG A 247 8.38 -22.92 -16.13
CA ARG A 247 7.55 -21.75 -15.76
C ARG A 247 7.57 -20.67 -16.86
N GLY A 248 6.39 -20.17 -17.26
CA GLY A 248 6.24 -19.05 -18.21
C GLY A 248 4.93 -19.10 -19.00
N SER A 249 4.46 -17.94 -19.51
CA SER A 249 3.30 -17.88 -20.42
C SER A 249 3.72 -18.28 -21.84
N ARG A 250 2.77 -18.79 -22.65
CA ARG A 250 2.98 -19.10 -24.08
C ARG A 250 3.64 -17.93 -24.83
N ARG A 251 3.14 -16.72 -24.59
CA ARG A 251 3.68 -15.48 -25.15
C ARG A 251 5.14 -15.27 -24.78
N ASN A 252 5.50 -15.38 -23.49
CA ASN A 252 6.87 -15.12 -23.04
C ASN A 252 7.85 -16.19 -23.54
N THR A 253 7.41 -17.44 -23.66
CA THR A 253 8.23 -18.51 -24.21
C THR A 253 8.53 -18.29 -25.70
N LEU A 254 7.51 -17.93 -26.50
CA LEU A 254 7.73 -17.61 -27.91
C LEU A 254 8.61 -16.36 -28.08
N LEU A 255 8.40 -15.34 -27.25
CA LEU A 255 9.20 -14.13 -27.28
C LEU A 255 10.68 -14.42 -26.98
N ARG A 256 10.94 -15.26 -25.97
CA ARG A 256 12.30 -15.70 -25.64
C ARG A 256 12.96 -16.43 -26.80
N TRP A 257 12.22 -17.33 -27.46
CA TRP A 257 12.72 -18.01 -28.66
C TRP A 257 13.09 -17.02 -29.77
N CYS A 258 12.25 -16.01 -30.03
CA CYS A 258 12.59 -14.96 -31.00
C CYS A 258 13.86 -14.21 -30.61
N GLN A 259 13.97 -13.80 -29.34
CA GLN A 259 15.13 -13.06 -28.81
C GLN A 259 16.42 -13.87 -28.91
N GLU A 260 16.39 -15.15 -28.54
CA GLU A 260 17.53 -16.07 -28.69
C GLU A 260 17.91 -16.25 -30.16
N ALA A 261 16.93 -16.36 -31.05
CA ALA A 261 17.17 -16.51 -32.48
C ALA A 261 17.80 -15.24 -33.09
N VAL A 262 17.42 -14.03 -32.67
CA VAL A 262 17.98 -12.78 -33.22
C VAL A 262 19.19 -12.23 -32.46
N ALA A 263 19.61 -12.88 -31.36
CA ALA A 263 20.66 -12.37 -30.46
C ALA A 263 22.00 -12.04 -31.14
N LYS A 264 22.29 -12.63 -32.31
CA LYS A 264 23.49 -12.37 -33.11
C LYS A 264 23.45 -11.08 -33.92
N PHE A 265 22.32 -10.36 -33.94
CA PHE A 265 22.13 -9.13 -34.72
C PHE A 265 22.03 -7.91 -33.79
N PRO A 266 23.08 -7.07 -33.70
CA PRO A 266 23.13 -5.98 -32.72
C PRO A 266 22.16 -4.82 -33.02
N HIS A 267 21.61 -4.75 -34.23
CA HIS A 267 20.74 -3.66 -34.67
C HIS A 267 19.23 -3.96 -34.54
N VAL A 268 18.86 -5.11 -33.97
CA VAL A 268 17.47 -5.56 -33.84
C VAL A 268 17.19 -6.01 -32.42
N GLU A 269 16.19 -5.41 -31.79
CA GLU A 269 15.71 -5.78 -30.46
C GLU A 269 14.22 -6.14 -30.49
N VAL A 270 13.90 -7.38 -30.12
CA VAL A 270 12.52 -7.87 -30.08
C VAL A 270 12.03 -7.88 -28.63
N THR A 271 11.11 -6.98 -28.30
CA THR A 271 10.54 -6.84 -26.94
C THR A 271 9.05 -7.19 -26.87
N ASN A 272 8.38 -7.28 -28.03
CA ASN A 272 6.94 -7.51 -28.12
C ASN A 272 6.55 -8.19 -29.45
N PHE A 273 5.25 -8.44 -29.66
CA PHE A 273 4.68 -8.99 -30.90
C PHE A 273 3.93 -7.93 -31.72
N SER A 274 4.17 -6.64 -31.50
CA SER A 274 3.58 -5.56 -32.29
C SER A 274 4.67 -4.70 -32.92
N SER A 275 5.04 -3.57 -32.28
CA SER A 275 5.95 -2.57 -32.85
C SER A 275 7.34 -3.10 -33.20
N SER A 276 7.84 -4.13 -32.51
CA SER A 276 9.12 -4.77 -32.83
C SER A 276 9.15 -5.44 -34.22
N TRP A 277 8.00 -5.64 -34.86
CA TRP A 277 7.88 -6.31 -36.15
C TRP A 277 7.41 -5.39 -37.28
N ALA A 278 7.07 -4.13 -36.96
CA ALA A 278 6.45 -3.20 -37.90
C ALA A 278 7.37 -2.79 -39.05
N ASP A 279 8.69 -2.74 -38.83
CA ASP A 279 9.69 -2.37 -39.84
C ASP A 279 10.20 -3.58 -40.67
N GLY A 280 9.72 -4.78 -40.38
CA GLY A 280 10.14 -6.02 -41.04
C GLY A 280 11.57 -6.49 -40.75
N LYS A 281 12.42 -5.68 -40.11
CA LYS A 281 13.84 -6.01 -39.86
C LYS A 281 13.97 -7.18 -38.90
N ALA A 282 13.15 -7.19 -37.84
CA ALA A 282 13.09 -8.32 -36.92
C ALA A 282 12.70 -9.64 -37.61
N LEU A 283 11.81 -9.58 -38.59
CA LEU A 283 11.35 -10.76 -39.32
C LEU A 283 12.43 -11.28 -40.29
N CYS A 284 13.10 -10.38 -41.00
CA CYS A 284 14.26 -10.70 -41.84
C CYS A 284 15.38 -11.33 -41.01
N CYS A 285 15.75 -10.73 -39.88
CA CYS A 285 16.77 -11.26 -38.98
C CYS A 285 16.39 -12.63 -38.41
N LEU A 286 15.13 -12.83 -38.00
CA LEU A 286 14.66 -14.13 -37.52
C LEU A 286 14.83 -15.21 -38.60
N LEU A 287 14.44 -14.94 -39.84
CA LEU A 287 14.60 -15.87 -40.96
C LEU A 287 16.07 -16.13 -41.29
N ALA A 288 16.90 -15.09 -41.33
CA ALA A 288 18.33 -15.19 -41.59
C ALA A 288 19.08 -16.01 -40.52
N SER A 289 18.51 -16.14 -39.32
CA SER A 289 19.07 -17.01 -38.29
C SER A 289 19.03 -18.49 -38.63
N PHE A 290 17.99 -18.93 -39.34
CA PHE A 290 17.78 -20.33 -39.70
C PHE A 290 18.06 -20.62 -41.18
N TYR A 291 17.99 -19.60 -42.04
CA TYR A 291 18.22 -19.71 -43.49
C TYR A 291 19.15 -18.60 -44.00
N PRO A 292 20.44 -18.60 -43.60
CA PRO A 292 21.40 -17.56 -44.00
C PRO A 292 21.59 -17.48 -45.52
N ASP A 293 21.46 -18.60 -46.24
CA ASP A 293 21.61 -18.65 -47.71
C ASP A 293 20.47 -17.95 -48.47
N LYS A 294 19.35 -17.65 -47.79
CA LYS A 294 18.17 -17.02 -48.41
C LYS A 294 18.11 -15.51 -48.18
N LEU A 295 18.92 -14.97 -47.27
CA LEU A 295 18.80 -13.56 -46.86
C LEU A 295 20.14 -12.98 -46.40
N SER A 296 20.62 -11.96 -47.11
CA SER A 296 21.82 -11.20 -46.74
C SER A 296 21.45 -10.05 -45.79
N ILE A 297 21.87 -10.13 -44.52
CA ILE A 297 21.55 -9.11 -43.51
C ILE A 297 22.13 -7.74 -43.86
N ASN A 298 23.26 -7.69 -44.58
CA ASN A 298 23.88 -6.44 -45.01
C ASN A 298 23.01 -5.66 -46.01
N GLU A 299 22.17 -6.35 -46.78
CA GLU A 299 21.22 -5.73 -47.70
C GLU A 299 19.96 -5.28 -46.94
N VAL A 300 19.51 -6.07 -45.96
CA VAL A 300 18.32 -5.76 -45.14
C VAL A 300 18.47 -4.50 -44.30
N SER A 301 19.69 -4.17 -43.85
CA SER A 301 19.92 -2.94 -43.08
C SER A 301 19.67 -1.67 -43.89
N THR A 302 19.77 -1.74 -45.22
CA THR A 302 19.57 -0.61 -46.16
C THR A 302 18.17 -0.55 -46.78
N LEU A 303 17.32 -1.57 -46.57
CA LEU A 303 15.98 -1.63 -47.15
C LEU A 303 14.95 -0.84 -46.32
N GLU A 304 13.95 -0.31 -47.01
CA GLU A 304 12.78 0.31 -46.39
C GLU A 304 11.83 -0.75 -45.79
N ALA A 305 10.95 -0.32 -44.87
CA ALA A 305 10.08 -1.23 -44.11
C ALA A 305 9.20 -2.12 -45.00
N GLU A 306 8.60 -1.55 -46.04
CA GLU A 306 7.76 -2.28 -46.99
C GLU A 306 8.54 -3.34 -47.77
N GLU A 307 9.79 -3.05 -48.15
CA GLU A 307 10.65 -3.98 -48.88
C GLU A 307 11.14 -5.12 -47.98
N CYS A 308 11.51 -4.80 -46.73
CA CYS A 308 11.86 -5.79 -45.72
C CYS A 308 10.71 -6.78 -45.48
N LEU A 309 9.48 -6.26 -45.32
CA LEU A 309 8.29 -7.09 -45.10
C LEU A 309 7.96 -7.94 -46.32
N LYS A 310 7.96 -7.38 -47.54
CA LYS A 310 7.71 -8.15 -48.77
C LYS A 310 8.70 -9.30 -48.92
N LEU A 311 9.99 -9.03 -48.68
CA LEU A 311 11.04 -10.04 -48.75
C LEU A 311 10.80 -11.15 -47.72
N ALA A 312 10.63 -10.79 -46.45
CA ALA A 312 10.43 -11.77 -45.37
C ALA A 312 9.16 -12.61 -45.54
N LEU A 313 8.05 -12.00 -45.96
CA LEU A 313 6.79 -12.71 -46.21
C LEU A 313 6.88 -13.64 -47.42
N SER A 314 7.58 -13.23 -48.49
CA SER A 314 7.80 -14.10 -49.65
C SER A 314 8.61 -15.35 -49.28
N ILE A 315 9.63 -15.20 -48.43
CA ILE A 315 10.44 -16.32 -47.92
C ILE A 315 9.58 -17.21 -47.01
N GLY A 316 8.80 -16.63 -46.09
CA GLY A 316 7.88 -17.38 -45.24
C GLY A 316 6.85 -18.20 -46.02
N ALA A 317 6.28 -17.62 -47.07
CA ALA A 317 5.36 -18.33 -47.97
C ALA A 317 6.04 -19.52 -48.68
N ASN A 318 7.28 -19.34 -49.15
CA ASN A 318 8.06 -20.41 -49.78
C ASN A 318 8.45 -21.52 -48.81
N LEU A 319 8.58 -21.22 -47.52
CA LEU A 319 8.83 -22.22 -46.47
C LEU A 319 7.57 -23.01 -46.08
N GLY A 320 6.39 -22.61 -46.56
CA GLY A 320 5.13 -23.30 -46.29
C GLY A 320 4.38 -22.81 -45.05
N VAL A 321 4.58 -21.55 -44.65
CA VAL A 321 3.78 -20.93 -43.58
C VAL A 321 2.31 -20.86 -44.01
N GLU A 322 1.42 -21.49 -43.24
CA GLU A 322 -0.02 -21.54 -43.56
C GLU A 322 -0.76 -20.23 -43.26
N VAL A 323 -0.23 -19.40 -42.34
CA VAL A 323 -0.83 -18.13 -41.94
C VAL A 323 -0.53 -17.08 -42.99
N LYS A 324 -1.57 -16.65 -43.71
CA LYS A 324 -1.48 -15.57 -44.70
C LYS A 324 -1.54 -14.21 -44.01
N VAL A 325 -0.52 -13.40 -44.26
CA VAL A 325 -0.42 -12.00 -43.84
C VAL A 325 0.07 -11.17 -45.01
N GLU A 326 -0.36 -9.93 -45.07
CA GLU A 326 0.04 -8.94 -46.08
C GLU A 326 0.88 -7.84 -45.43
N VAL A 327 1.63 -7.08 -46.24
CA VAL A 327 2.44 -5.95 -45.74
C VAL A 327 1.56 -4.94 -44.97
N ALA A 328 0.33 -4.73 -45.44
CA ALA A 328 -0.64 -3.85 -44.78
C ALA A 328 -0.93 -4.26 -43.33
N ASP A 329 -0.90 -5.56 -43.00
CA ASP A 329 -1.14 -6.05 -41.64
C ASP A 329 -0.03 -5.62 -40.65
N PHE A 330 1.13 -5.22 -41.18
CA PHE A 330 2.27 -4.74 -40.42
C PHE A 330 2.33 -3.21 -40.35
N THR A 331 1.81 -2.50 -41.36
CA THR A 331 2.00 -1.05 -41.55
C THR A 331 0.77 -0.18 -41.31
N LYS A 332 -0.43 -0.76 -41.14
CA LYS A 332 -1.71 -0.01 -41.13
C LYS A 332 -1.83 1.07 -40.04
N GLU A 333 -1.18 0.93 -38.87
CA GLU A 333 -1.42 1.80 -37.70
C GLU A 333 -0.18 2.03 -36.80
N ASP A 334 1.06 1.90 -37.32
CA ASP A 334 2.34 1.86 -36.55
C ASP A 334 2.42 0.77 -35.46
N ARG A 335 1.33 0.04 -35.21
CA ARG A 335 1.18 -1.03 -34.23
C ARG A 335 0.37 -2.17 -34.83
N PRO A 336 1.03 -3.19 -35.39
CA PRO A 336 0.31 -4.33 -35.96
C PRO A 336 -0.40 -5.16 -34.88
N ASP A 337 -1.44 -5.89 -35.29
CA ASP A 337 -2.20 -6.77 -34.38
C ASP A 337 -1.29 -7.85 -33.82
N TRP A 338 -0.97 -7.72 -32.54
CA TRP A 338 -0.07 -8.61 -31.83
C TRP A 338 -0.52 -10.07 -31.86
N SER A 339 -1.83 -10.33 -31.96
CA SER A 339 -2.36 -11.69 -32.03
C SER A 339 -2.07 -12.34 -33.39
N LEU A 340 -2.22 -11.58 -34.48
CA LEU A 340 -1.91 -12.03 -35.84
C LEU A 340 -0.41 -12.25 -36.02
N ILE A 341 0.41 -11.30 -35.56
CA ILE A 341 1.87 -11.39 -35.63
C ILE A 341 2.39 -12.59 -34.81
N MET A 342 1.89 -12.77 -33.58
CA MET A 342 2.24 -13.91 -32.74
C MET A 342 1.86 -15.25 -33.39
N LYS A 343 0.70 -15.32 -34.06
CA LYS A 343 0.25 -16.50 -34.79
C LYS A 343 1.12 -16.81 -36.01
N TYR A 344 1.51 -15.78 -36.76
CA TYR A 344 2.42 -15.92 -37.90
C TYR A 344 3.81 -16.42 -37.46
N ILE A 345 4.38 -15.82 -36.42
CA ILE A 345 5.68 -16.21 -35.86
C ILE A 345 5.65 -17.63 -35.28
N LEU A 346 4.55 -18.01 -34.63
CA LEU A 346 4.36 -19.39 -34.16
C LEU A 346 4.35 -20.39 -35.33
N ASN A 347 3.74 -20.01 -36.46
CA ASN A 347 3.75 -20.85 -37.67
C ASN A 347 5.16 -20.96 -38.26
N LEU A 348 5.90 -19.85 -38.32
CA LEU A 348 7.31 -19.87 -38.68
C LEU A 348 8.11 -20.82 -37.78
N TYR A 349 7.94 -20.72 -36.45
CA TYR A 349 8.55 -21.67 -35.52
C TYR A 349 8.17 -23.12 -35.82
N TYR A 350 6.89 -23.39 -36.12
CA TYR A 350 6.40 -24.73 -36.45
C TYR A 350 7.07 -25.29 -37.71
N VAL A 351 7.17 -24.48 -38.76
CA VAL A 351 7.83 -24.84 -40.02
C VAL A 351 9.32 -25.07 -39.82
N ILE A 352 10.01 -24.17 -39.12
CA ILE A 352 11.45 -24.28 -38.83
C ILE A 352 11.74 -25.54 -38.00
N SER A 353 10.96 -25.77 -36.93
CA SER A 353 11.13 -26.94 -36.06
C SER A 353 10.74 -28.26 -36.72
N ASN A 354 9.90 -28.25 -37.76
CA ASN A 354 9.63 -29.43 -38.59
C ASN A 354 10.71 -29.66 -39.66
N GLY A 355 11.31 -28.59 -40.18
CA GLY A 355 12.27 -28.63 -41.28
C GLY A 355 13.72 -28.94 -40.87
N SER A 356 14.03 -28.94 -39.57
CA SER A 356 15.40 -29.18 -39.06
C SER A 356 15.90 -30.64 -39.14
N HIS A 357 15.33 -31.45 -40.04
CA HIS A 357 15.82 -32.77 -40.41
C HIS A 357 16.45 -32.76 -41.82
N TYR A 358 17.38 -31.85 -42.08
CA TYR A 358 18.34 -31.98 -43.19
C TYR A 358 19.69 -31.40 -42.79
#